data_AF-A0A812JKA3-F1
#
_entry.id   AF-A0A812JKA3-F1
#
_cell.length_a   1.000
_cell.length_b   1.000
_cell.length_c   1.000
_cell.angle_alpha   90.00
_cell.angle_beta   90.00
_cell.angle_gamma   90.00
#
_symmetry.space_group_name_H-M   'P 1'
#
loop_
_entity.id
_entity.type
_entity.pdbx_description
1 polymer ?
#
loop_
_entity_poly.entity_id
_entity_poly.type
_entity_poly.pdbx_seq_one_letter_code
_entity_poly.pdbx_strand_id
1 'polypeptide(L)'
;MVRAHSEKAPVETSLLLRVELPAVGFDFLQKFSVKPGAVFSRVQTAIVDTFDELAVRLEGDLLDAGPCNNDLYQVAKLRCEQHLQDWQAKLSQATTANLRAQRARSELARMREAYYREVAGLRQQLVRKQQAEERGDEFVPDIISHFSVSERPSEAEVDELLEEQKKRLEEQHLVQLERLTKENQQLLYKLKTKAMQANLQGDLLAKRMEAPEQLDAATQTVVEKRESKATETVCVSTSTAEVQTLDD
;
A
#
# COMPACT_ATOMS: atom_id res chain seq x y z
N MET A 1 22.74 20.99 60.27
CA MET A 1 22.28 21.50 58.96
C MET A 1 22.97 20.68 57.87
N VAL A 2 22.42 19.52 57.54
CA VAL A 2 23.00 18.56 56.58
C VAL A 2 22.21 18.70 55.28
N ARG A 3 22.83 19.25 54.23
CA ARG A 3 22.26 19.26 52.88
C ARG A 3 22.37 17.84 52.33
N ALA A 4 21.24 17.16 52.20
CA ALA A 4 21.14 15.94 51.44
C ALA A 4 21.38 16.28 49.95
N HIS A 5 22.50 15.81 49.40
CA HIS A 5 22.69 15.75 47.96
C HIS A 5 21.69 14.72 47.41
N SER A 6 20.67 15.21 46.72
CA SER A 6 19.82 14.37 45.87
C SER A 6 20.69 13.90 44.70
N GLU A 7 21.24 12.69 44.82
CA GLU A 7 21.77 11.94 43.69
C GLU A 7 20.62 11.75 42.70
N LYS A 8 20.64 12.55 41.63
CA LYS A 8 19.75 12.33 40.49
C LYS A 8 20.13 10.98 39.89
N ALA A 9 19.20 10.03 39.96
CA ALA A 9 19.36 8.74 39.32
C ALA A 9 19.79 8.94 37.85
N PRO A 10 20.77 8.17 37.35
CA PRO A 10 21.19 8.27 35.97
C PRO A 10 20.00 8.06 35.03
N VAL A 11 19.78 9.00 34.11
CA VAL A 11 18.71 8.89 33.11
C VAL A 11 19.09 7.78 32.13
N GLU A 12 18.48 6.61 32.28
CA GLU A 12 18.59 5.53 31.31
C GLU A 12 17.88 5.95 30.02
N THR A 13 18.62 5.96 28.92
CA THR A 13 18.05 6.26 27.60
C THR A 13 17.69 4.94 26.95
N SER A 14 16.41 4.70 26.66
CA SER A 14 15.98 3.50 25.96
C SER A 14 15.55 3.81 24.54
N LEU A 15 16.03 3.03 23.57
CA LEU A 15 15.64 3.11 22.17
C LEU A 15 14.76 1.90 21.85
N LEU A 16 13.66 2.12 21.16
CA LEU A 16 12.71 1.08 20.79
C LEU A 16 12.64 1.02 19.27
N LEU A 17 13.04 -0.13 18.71
CA LEU A 17 12.94 -0.42 17.29
C LEU A 17 11.74 -1.34 17.08
N ARG A 18 10.81 -0.90 16.23
CA ARG A 18 9.69 -1.72 15.78
C ARG A 18 9.70 -1.77 14.26
N VAL A 19 9.70 -2.97 13.70
CA VAL A 19 9.62 -3.23 12.26
C VAL A 19 8.38 -4.08 12.02
N GLU A 20 7.43 -3.55 11.25
CA GLU A 20 6.19 -4.25 10.92
C GLU A 20 6.06 -4.36 9.40
N LEU A 21 5.87 -5.59 8.92
CA LEU A 21 5.53 -5.90 7.53
C LEU A 21 4.20 -6.67 7.49
N PRO A 22 3.07 -5.94 7.42
CA PRO A 22 1.73 -6.53 7.52
C PRO A 22 1.44 -7.60 6.47
N ALA A 23 1.95 -7.40 5.25
CA ALA A 23 1.71 -8.29 4.12
C ALA A 23 2.29 -9.71 4.33
N VAL A 24 3.29 -9.85 5.20
CA VAL A 24 3.94 -11.12 5.53
C VAL A 24 3.62 -11.58 6.95
N GLY A 25 2.83 -10.78 7.69
CA GLY A 25 2.56 -11.03 9.11
C GLY A 25 3.77 -10.86 10.03
N PHE A 26 4.82 -10.19 9.57
CA PHE A 26 6.05 -10.01 10.34
C PHE A 26 5.93 -8.78 11.26
N ASP A 27 6.09 -8.99 12.56
CA ASP A 27 6.17 -7.93 13.59
C ASP A 27 7.39 -8.22 14.48
N PHE A 28 8.32 -7.27 14.52
CA PHE A 28 9.53 -7.34 15.31
C PHE A 28 9.62 -6.10 16.19
N LEU A 29 9.77 -6.32 17.50
CA LEU A 29 9.91 -5.26 18.49
C LEU A 29 11.13 -5.53 19.38
N GLN A 30 12.15 -4.69 19.28
CA GLN A 30 13.37 -4.77 20.06
C GLN A 30 13.59 -3.50 20.88
N LYS A 31 13.86 -3.66 22.18
CA LYS A 31 14.18 -2.56 23.08
C LYS A 31 15.66 -2.59 23.43
N PHE A 32 16.35 -1.50 23.13
CA PHE A 32 17.73 -1.25 23.52
C PHE A 32 17.75 -0.38 24.78
N SER A 33 18.36 -0.86 25.86
CA SER A 33 18.61 -0.03 27.05
C SER A 33 20.05 0.48 26.99
N VAL A 34 20.21 1.80 26.87
CA VAL A 34 21.53 2.45 26.81
C VAL A 34 21.88 2.96 28.21
N LYS A 35 22.90 2.33 28.79
CA LYS A 35 23.46 2.77 30.07
C LYS A 35 24.18 4.12 29.88
N PRO A 36 24.07 5.04 30.86
CA PRO A 36 24.81 6.30 30.81
C PRO A 36 26.32 6.03 30.78
N GLY A 37 27.02 6.69 29.86
CA GLY A 37 28.46 6.50 29.63
C GLY A 37 28.82 5.37 28.66
N ALA A 38 27.83 4.68 28.07
CA ALA A 38 28.09 3.73 26.99
C ALA A 38 28.61 4.46 25.74
N VAL A 39 29.63 3.89 25.11
CA VAL A 39 30.19 4.44 23.86
C VAL A 39 29.16 4.29 22.75
N PHE A 40 28.77 5.41 22.14
CA PHE A 40 27.75 5.48 21.08
C PHE A 40 28.01 4.47 19.94
N SER A 41 29.27 4.27 19.56
CA SER A 41 29.64 3.31 18.51
C SER A 41 29.22 1.88 18.84
N ARG A 42 29.30 1.43 20.10
CA ARG A 42 28.87 0.07 20.48
C ARG A 42 27.36 -0.10 20.39
N VAL A 43 26.60 0.94 20.74
CA VAL A 43 25.13 0.93 20.60
C VAL A 43 24.76 0.93 19.12
N GLN A 44 25.45 1.73 18.31
CA GLN A 44 25.23 1.79 16.87
C GLN A 44 25.56 0.45 16.20
N THR A 45 26.69 -0.18 16.52
CA THR A 45 27.04 -1.51 16.00
C THR A 45 26.00 -2.54 16.40
N ALA A 46 25.59 -2.59 17.67
CA ALA A 46 24.56 -3.53 18.11
C ALA A 46 23.21 -3.31 17.39
N ILE A 47 22.85 -2.06 17.09
CA ILE A 47 21.65 -1.77 16.29
C ILE A 47 21.84 -2.26 14.84
N VAL A 48 22.99 -1.99 14.21
CA VAL A 48 23.28 -2.44 12.84
C VAL A 48 23.28 -3.96 12.75
N ASP A 49 23.95 -4.65 13.66
CA ASP A 49 23.98 -6.11 13.71
C ASP A 49 22.57 -6.69 13.84
N THR A 50 21.71 -6.09 14.68
CA THR A 50 20.31 -6.52 14.78
C THR A 50 19.51 -6.26 13.50
N PHE A 51 19.83 -5.21 12.74
CA PHE A 51 19.20 -4.94 11.45
C PHE A 51 19.67 -5.93 10.38
N ASP A 52 20.95 -6.28 10.37
CA ASP A 52 21.51 -7.26 9.44
C ASP A 52 20.94 -8.65 9.73
N GLU A 53 20.81 -9.05 10.99
CA GLU A 53 20.12 -10.28 11.39
C GLU A 53 18.63 -10.27 10.98
N LEU A 54 17.96 -9.13 11.15
CA LEU A 54 16.58 -8.92 10.71
C LEU A 54 16.45 -9.09 9.20
N ALA A 55 17.35 -8.48 8.44
CA ALA A 55 17.35 -8.53 6.98
C ALA A 55 17.54 -9.96 6.48
N VAL A 56 18.48 -10.72 7.06
CA VAL A 56 18.69 -12.13 6.73
C VAL A 56 17.46 -12.98 7.07
N ARG A 57 16.82 -12.75 8.22
CA ARG A 57 15.57 -13.45 8.57
C ARG A 57 14.44 -13.12 7.61
N LEU A 58 14.28 -11.84 7.26
CA LEU A 58 13.26 -11.39 6.33
C LEU A 58 13.48 -11.96 4.93
N GLU A 59 14.74 -11.98 4.49
CA GLU A 59 15.15 -12.55 3.21
C GLU A 59 14.89 -14.06 3.18
N GLY A 60 15.15 -14.77 4.28
CA GLY A 60 14.74 -16.16 4.46
C GLY A 60 13.23 -16.35 4.33
N ASP A 61 12.44 -15.57 5.06
CA ASP A 61 10.96 -15.66 5.03
C ASP A 61 10.38 -15.29 3.64
N LEU A 62 11.06 -14.44 2.86
CA LEU A 62 10.66 -14.04 1.51
C LEU A 62 11.14 -15.01 0.42
N LEU A 63 12.30 -15.65 0.60
CA LEU A 63 12.91 -16.57 -0.37
C LEU A 63 12.55 -18.04 -0.15
N ASP A 64 12.03 -18.43 1.02
CA ASP A 64 11.51 -19.80 1.26
C ASP A 64 10.16 -20.06 0.54
N ALA A 65 9.78 -19.16 -0.38
CA ALA A 65 8.81 -19.41 -1.42
C ALA A 65 9.37 -20.40 -2.46
N GLY A 66 9.49 -21.68 -2.07
CA GLY A 66 9.58 -22.78 -3.02
C GLY A 66 8.43 -22.72 -4.06
N PRO A 67 8.48 -23.49 -5.15
CA PRO A 67 7.45 -23.43 -6.20
C PRO A 67 6.06 -23.59 -5.58
N CYS A 68 5.30 -22.49 -5.55
CA CYS A 68 4.00 -22.47 -4.88
C CYS A 68 3.05 -23.43 -5.60
N ASN A 69 2.76 -24.57 -4.97
CA ASN A 69 1.56 -25.31 -5.32
C ASN A 69 0.34 -24.38 -5.13
N ASN A 70 -0.66 -24.50 -5.99
CA ASN A 70 -1.83 -23.61 -6.01
C ASN A 70 -2.51 -23.54 -4.63
N ASP A 71 -2.50 -24.64 -3.87
CA ASP A 71 -3.06 -24.71 -2.52
C ASP A 71 -2.29 -23.87 -1.49
N LEU A 72 -0.95 -23.86 -1.55
CA LEU A 72 -0.10 -23.03 -0.67
C LEU A 72 -0.32 -21.55 -0.97
N TYR A 73 -0.50 -21.19 -2.24
CA TYR A 73 -0.81 -19.83 -2.64
C TYR A 73 -2.17 -19.36 -2.08
N GLN A 74 -3.21 -20.20 -2.13
CA GLN A 74 -4.51 -19.83 -1.57
C GLN A 74 -4.45 -19.64 -0.05
N VAL A 75 -3.73 -20.51 0.67
CA VAL A 75 -3.53 -20.36 2.12
C VAL A 75 -2.78 -19.07 2.44
N ALA A 76 -1.70 -18.77 1.72
CA ALA A 76 -0.94 -17.54 1.89
C ALA A 76 -1.80 -16.30 1.59
N LYS A 77 -2.55 -16.31 0.47
CA LYS A 77 -3.47 -15.25 0.09
C LYS A 77 -4.49 -14.97 1.18
N LEU A 78 -5.15 -16.01 1.70
CA LEU A 78 -6.18 -15.87 2.73
C LEU A 78 -5.59 -15.33 4.04
N ARG A 79 -4.37 -15.73 4.39
CA ARG A 79 -3.63 -15.20 5.55
C ARG A 79 -3.29 -13.72 5.36
N CYS A 80 -2.84 -13.31 4.18
CA CYS A 80 -2.57 -11.91 3.85
C CYS A 80 -3.84 -11.06 3.90
N GLU A 81 -4.95 -11.56 3.36
CA GLU A 81 -6.25 -10.89 3.42
C GLU A 81 -6.72 -10.72 4.87
N GLN A 82 -6.56 -11.74 5.72
CA GLN A 82 -6.88 -11.66 7.13
C GLN A 82 -6.01 -10.65 7.87
N HIS A 83 -4.69 -10.65 7.64
CA HIS A 83 -3.79 -9.66 8.24
C HIS A 83 -4.09 -8.23 7.80
N LEU A 84 -4.50 -8.05 6.55
CA LEU A 84 -4.92 -6.75 6.02
C LEU A 84 -6.22 -6.27 6.70
N GLN A 85 -7.18 -7.16 6.90
CA GLN A 85 -8.41 -6.85 7.66
C GLN A 85 -8.11 -6.49 9.11
N ASP A 86 -7.24 -7.26 9.80
CA ASP A 86 -6.84 -6.96 11.18
C ASP A 86 -6.17 -5.59 11.28
N TRP A 87 -5.33 -5.24 10.29
CA TRP A 87 -4.69 -3.93 10.23
C TRP A 87 -5.69 -2.79 10.00
N GLN A 88 -6.67 -3.00 9.12
CA GLN A 88 -7.76 -2.03 8.92
C GLN A 88 -8.57 -1.82 10.20
N ALA A 89 -8.84 -2.89 10.95
CA ALA A 89 -9.52 -2.81 12.24
C ALA A 89 -8.67 -2.08 13.30
N LYS A 90 -7.36 -2.34 13.37
CA LYS A 90 -6.45 -1.61 14.26
C LYS A 90 -6.37 -0.12 13.89
N LEU A 91 -6.35 0.19 12.59
CA LEU A 91 -6.32 1.58 12.11
C LEU A 91 -7.61 2.32 12.48
N SER A 92 -8.78 1.70 12.32
CA SER A 92 -10.06 2.31 12.73
C SER A 92 -10.16 2.50 14.25
N GLN A 93 -9.62 1.56 15.04
CA GLN A 93 -9.51 1.75 16.49
C GLN A 93 -8.57 2.91 16.84
N ALA A 94 -7.43 3.03 16.18
CA ALA A 94 -6.49 4.12 16.40
C ALA A 94 -7.10 5.49 16.03
N THR A 95 -7.86 5.58 14.94
CA THR A 95 -8.54 6.83 14.57
C THR A 95 -9.60 7.23 15.59
N THR A 96 -10.42 6.29 16.07
CA THR A 96 -11.39 6.58 17.13
C THR A 96 -10.72 7.01 18.45
N ALA A 97 -9.61 6.37 18.82
CA ALA A 97 -8.83 6.76 19.99
C ALA A 97 -8.23 8.17 19.85
N ASN A 98 -7.73 8.51 18.67
CA ASN A 98 -7.20 9.85 18.38
C ASN A 98 -8.31 10.91 18.47
N LEU A 99 -9.49 10.63 17.93
CA LEU A 99 -10.65 11.53 18.05
C LEU A 99 -11.06 11.73 19.53
N ARG A 100 -11.07 10.67 20.34
CA ARG A 100 -11.32 10.78 21.79
C ARG A 100 -10.26 11.64 22.48
N ALA A 101 -8.99 11.46 22.14
CA ALA A 101 -7.89 12.25 22.70
C ALA A 101 -7.99 13.74 22.31
N GLN A 102 -8.36 14.03 21.05
CA GLN A 102 -8.60 15.41 20.60
C GLN A 102 -9.77 16.06 21.34
N ARG A 103 -10.86 15.32 21.57
CA ARG A 103 -12.00 15.78 22.38
C ARG A 103 -11.58 16.11 23.80
N ALA A 104 -10.91 15.17 24.49
CA ALA A 104 -10.40 15.39 25.84
C ALA A 104 -9.46 16.62 25.91
N ARG A 105 -8.61 16.80 24.89
CA ARG A 105 -7.73 17.98 24.81
C ARG A 105 -8.52 19.28 24.65
N SER A 106 -9.56 19.31 23.82
CA SER A 106 -10.43 20.47 23.67
C SER A 106 -11.21 20.79 24.94
N GLU A 107 -11.72 19.77 25.65
CA GLU A 107 -12.43 19.93 26.92
C GLU A 107 -11.49 20.50 28.00
N LEU A 108 -10.29 19.94 28.13
CA LEU A 108 -9.28 20.46 29.06
C LEU A 108 -8.87 21.90 28.73
N ALA A 109 -8.72 22.25 27.44
CA ALA A 109 -8.43 23.61 27.03
C ALA A 109 -9.55 24.57 27.45
N ARG A 110 -10.81 24.17 27.22
CA ARG A 110 -11.98 24.96 27.61
C ARG A 110 -12.11 25.08 29.13
N MET A 111 -11.92 24.01 29.89
CA MET A 111 -11.91 24.04 31.35
C MET A 111 -10.80 24.96 31.88
N ARG A 112 -9.61 24.92 31.27
CA ARG A 112 -8.50 25.81 31.61
C ARG A 112 -8.86 27.27 31.36
N GLU A 113 -9.50 27.58 30.24
CA GLU A 113 -9.95 28.94 29.92
C GLU A 113 -11.06 29.42 30.87
N ALA A 114 -12.01 28.55 31.23
CA ALA A 114 -13.04 28.85 32.21
C ALA A 114 -12.40 29.16 33.57
N TYR A 115 -11.46 28.33 34.03
CA TYR A 115 -10.72 28.56 35.27
C TYR A 115 -9.99 29.91 35.26
N TYR A 116 -9.31 30.27 34.16
CA TYR A 116 -8.65 31.58 34.08
C TYR A 116 -9.64 32.75 34.12
N ARG A 117 -10.81 32.62 33.49
CA ARG A 117 -11.88 33.62 33.58
C ARG A 117 -12.42 33.75 35.01
N GLU A 118 -12.65 32.64 35.69
CA GLU A 118 -13.12 32.65 37.09
C GLU A 118 -12.09 33.31 38.01
N VAL A 119 -10.80 32.96 37.88
CA VAL A 119 -9.73 33.59 38.66
C VAL A 119 -9.64 35.10 38.39
N ALA A 120 -9.79 35.53 37.14
CA ALA A 120 -9.83 36.95 36.81
C ALA A 120 -11.04 37.66 37.43
N GLY A 121 -12.23 37.04 37.38
CA GLY A 121 -13.43 37.56 38.02
C GLY A 121 -13.30 37.67 39.54
N LEU A 122 -12.75 36.65 40.20
CA LEU A 122 -12.50 36.66 41.65
C LEU A 122 -11.51 37.75 42.05
N ARG A 123 -10.45 37.97 41.26
CA ARG A 123 -9.52 39.09 41.48
C ARG A 123 -10.22 40.43 41.35
N GLN A 124 -11.11 40.59 40.36
CA GLN A 124 -11.89 41.81 40.20
C GLN A 124 -12.85 42.03 41.38
N GLN A 125 -13.50 40.97 41.87
CA GLN A 125 -14.34 41.04 43.07
C GLN A 125 -13.56 41.44 44.32
N LEU A 126 -12.34 40.90 44.49
CA LEU A 126 -11.48 41.28 45.61
C LEU A 126 -11.18 42.78 45.60
N VAL A 127 -10.88 43.35 44.44
CA VAL A 127 -10.64 44.80 44.29
C VAL A 127 -11.91 45.59 44.59
N ARG A 128 -13.08 45.17 44.08
CA ARG A 128 -14.36 45.84 44.38
C ARG A 128 -14.71 45.80 45.86
N LYS A 129 -14.43 44.67 46.53
CA LYS A 129 -14.60 44.53 47.98
C LYS A 129 -13.73 45.53 48.74
N GLN A 130 -12.44 45.61 48.42
CA GLN A 130 -11.53 46.58 49.05
C GLN A 130 -12.01 48.02 48.86
N GLN A 131 -12.48 48.37 47.66
CA GLN A 131 -13.03 49.70 47.36
C GLN A 131 -14.33 50.01 48.12
N ALA A 132 -15.20 49.01 48.32
CA ALA A 132 -16.42 49.17 49.11
C ALA A 132 -16.09 49.38 50.60
N GLU A 133 -15.13 48.60 51.13
CA GLU A 133 -14.63 48.75 52.50
C GLU A 133 -14.02 50.15 52.74
N GLU A 134 -13.24 50.67 51.79
CA GLU A 134 -12.68 52.04 51.85
C GLU A 134 -13.75 53.13 51.87
N ARG A 135 -14.90 52.89 51.22
CA ARG A 135 -16.02 53.84 51.16
C ARG A 135 -17.01 53.68 52.31
N GLY A 136 -16.94 52.59 53.07
CA GLY A 136 -17.91 52.23 54.09
C GLY A 136 -19.21 51.65 53.52
N ASP A 137 -19.20 51.20 52.27
CA ASP A 137 -20.35 50.58 51.60
C ASP A 137 -20.39 49.06 51.87
N GLU A 138 -21.59 48.46 51.86
CA GLU A 138 -21.75 47.01 51.95
C GLU A 138 -21.37 46.34 50.61
N PHE A 139 -20.46 45.37 50.66
CA PHE A 139 -20.06 44.61 49.48
C PHE A 139 -21.04 43.49 49.15
N VAL A 140 -21.56 43.50 47.92
CA VAL A 140 -22.38 42.39 47.37
C VAL A 140 -21.55 41.61 46.34
N PRO A 141 -21.24 40.33 46.59
CA PRO A 141 -20.49 39.50 45.64
C PRO A 141 -21.33 39.13 44.41
N ASP A 142 -20.74 39.19 43.21
CA ASP A 142 -21.36 38.63 42.00
C ASP A 142 -21.28 37.09 42.03
N ILE A 143 -22.26 36.42 41.44
CA ILE A 143 -22.19 34.97 41.21
C ILE A 143 -21.32 34.73 39.96
N ILE A 144 -20.07 34.34 40.18
CA ILE A 144 -19.17 33.91 39.10
C ILE A 144 -19.26 32.39 39.01
N SER A 145 -20.01 31.90 38.02
CA SER A 145 -19.98 30.49 37.63
C SER A 145 -19.85 30.42 36.12
N HIS A 146 -18.68 30.01 35.64
CA HIS A 146 -18.43 29.79 34.22
C HIS A 146 -18.45 28.29 33.86
N PHE A 147 -18.66 27.41 34.84
CA PHE A 147 -18.91 25.98 34.63
C PHE A 147 -20.40 25.72 34.33
N SER A 148 -20.86 26.11 33.14
CA SER A 148 -22.12 25.63 32.58
C SER A 148 -21.94 24.21 32.03
N VAL A 149 -22.29 23.20 32.83
CA VAL A 149 -22.39 21.78 32.39
C VAL A 149 -23.27 21.61 31.14
N SER A 150 -24.15 22.59 30.89
CA SER A 150 -25.08 22.68 29.76
C SER A 150 -24.43 22.90 28.38
N GLU A 151 -23.17 23.29 28.29
CA GLU A 151 -22.50 23.56 27.01
C GLU A 151 -21.72 22.33 26.49
N ARG A 152 -22.04 21.11 26.95
CA ARG A 152 -21.60 19.92 26.24
C ARG A 152 -22.37 19.86 24.91
N PRO A 153 -21.70 19.76 23.75
CA PRO A 153 -22.41 19.38 22.54
C PRO A 153 -23.12 18.06 22.81
N SER A 154 -24.39 17.98 22.45
CA SER A 154 -25.17 16.78 22.72
C SER A 154 -24.54 15.60 21.98
N GLU A 155 -24.66 14.38 22.52
CA GLU A 155 -24.16 13.17 21.83
C GLU A 155 -24.75 13.05 20.41
N ALA A 156 -25.96 13.58 20.19
CA ALA A 156 -26.60 13.63 18.87
C ALA A 156 -25.87 14.55 17.87
N GLU A 157 -25.44 15.74 18.27
CA GLU A 157 -24.64 16.64 17.39
C GLU A 157 -23.29 16.00 17.04
N VAL A 158 -22.76 15.18 17.95
CA VAL A 158 -21.49 14.47 17.77
C VAL A 158 -21.64 13.30 16.80
N ASP A 159 -22.73 12.55 16.90
CA ASP A 159 -23.05 11.45 16.00
C ASP A 159 -23.35 11.95 14.58
N GLU A 160 -24.03 13.10 14.46
CA GLU A 160 -24.31 13.75 13.17
C GLU A 160 -23.00 14.16 12.46
N LEU A 161 -22.06 14.77 13.20
CA LEU A 161 -20.74 15.15 12.66
C LEU A 161 -19.89 13.95 12.24
N LEU A 162 -20.02 12.82 12.94
CA LEU A 162 -19.35 11.57 12.61
C LEU A 162 -19.93 10.92 11.35
N GLU A 163 -21.25 10.89 11.21
CA GLU A 163 -21.91 10.40 9.99
C GLU A 163 -21.58 11.28 8.79
N GLU A 164 -21.51 12.61 8.94
CA GLU A 164 -21.05 13.49 7.86
C GLU A 164 -19.60 13.20 7.42
N GLN A 165 -18.69 12.97 8.38
CA GLN A 165 -17.30 12.62 8.04
C GLN A 165 -17.21 11.28 7.34
N LYS A 166 -17.92 10.27 7.83
CA LYS A 166 -17.98 8.93 7.26
C LYS A 166 -18.50 8.99 5.83
N LYS A 167 -19.60 9.73 5.59
CA LYS A 167 -20.19 9.91 4.27
C LYS A 167 -19.22 10.57 3.28
N ARG A 168 -18.48 11.61 3.70
CA ARG A 168 -17.43 12.22 2.86
C ARG A 168 -16.34 11.23 2.46
N LEU A 169 -15.95 10.35 3.38
CA LEU A 169 -14.93 9.33 3.14
C LEU A 169 -15.43 8.24 2.18
N GLU A 170 -16.68 7.83 2.32
CA GLU A 170 -17.36 6.91 1.40
C GLU A 170 -17.47 7.51 -0.01
N GLU A 171 -17.85 8.79 -0.13
CA GLU A 171 -17.90 9.51 -1.41
C GLU A 171 -16.52 9.58 -2.09
N GLN A 172 -15.46 9.89 -1.33
CA GLN A 172 -14.09 9.90 -1.86
C GLN A 172 -13.66 8.51 -2.35
N HIS A 173 -14.02 7.46 -1.61
CA HIS A 173 -13.69 6.10 -1.98
C HIS A 173 -14.44 5.65 -3.25
N LEU A 174 -15.72 6.01 -3.39
CA LEU A 174 -16.51 5.75 -4.59
C LEU A 174 -15.90 6.45 -5.82
N VAL A 175 -15.47 7.70 -5.69
CA VAL A 175 -14.81 8.44 -6.78
C VAL A 175 -13.50 7.75 -7.20
N GLN A 176 -12.72 7.26 -6.24
CA GLN A 176 -11.48 6.52 -6.55
C GLN A 176 -11.77 5.18 -7.24
N LEU A 177 -12.79 4.45 -6.80
CA LEU A 177 -13.23 3.19 -7.44
C LEU A 177 -13.70 3.43 -8.88
N GLU A 178 -14.49 4.47 -9.13
CA GLU A 178 -14.91 4.85 -10.48
C GLU A 178 -13.73 5.23 -11.37
N ARG A 179 -12.75 5.96 -10.82
CA ARG A 179 -11.54 6.30 -11.54
C ARG A 179 -10.74 5.05 -11.93
N LEU A 180 -10.50 4.15 -10.97
CA LEU A 180 -9.75 2.92 -11.20
C LEU A 180 -10.47 2.00 -12.19
N THR A 181 -11.79 1.88 -12.11
CA THR A 181 -12.57 1.09 -13.08
C THR A 181 -12.47 1.68 -14.49
N LYS A 182 -12.54 3.00 -14.66
CA LYS A 182 -12.31 3.66 -15.96
C LYS A 182 -10.89 3.43 -16.48
N GLU A 183 -9.87 3.59 -15.65
CA GLU A 183 -8.47 3.34 -16.03
C GLU A 183 -8.26 1.87 -16.45
N ASN A 184 -8.85 0.93 -15.71
CA ASN A 184 -8.76 -0.50 -16.02
C ASN A 184 -9.47 -0.85 -17.33
N GLN A 185 -10.66 -0.28 -17.59
CA GLN A 185 -11.35 -0.44 -18.88
C GLN A 185 -10.52 0.12 -20.05
N GLN A 186 -9.85 1.27 -19.87
CA GLN A 186 -8.97 1.84 -20.89
C GLN A 186 -7.74 0.95 -21.14
N LEU A 187 -7.14 0.39 -20.10
CA LEU A 187 -6.03 -0.56 -20.23
C LEU A 187 -6.46 -1.84 -20.96
N LEU A 188 -7.65 -2.36 -20.64
CA LEU A 188 -8.22 -3.53 -21.27
C LEU A 188 -8.49 -3.28 -22.76
N TYR A 189 -9.01 -2.10 -23.12
CA TYR A 189 -9.15 -1.69 -24.52
C TYR A 189 -7.80 -1.65 -25.23
N LYS A 190 -6.78 -1.00 -24.64
CA LYS A 190 -5.42 -0.93 -25.19
C LYS A 190 -4.81 -2.32 -25.39
N LEU A 191 -4.98 -3.23 -24.44
CA LEU A 191 -4.51 -4.61 -24.56
C LEU A 191 -5.22 -5.36 -25.68
N LYS A 192 -6.54 -5.20 -25.81
CA LYS A 192 -7.32 -5.81 -26.90
C LYS A 192 -6.87 -5.30 -28.27
N THR A 193 -6.60 -4.00 -28.40
CA THR A 193 -6.08 -3.42 -29.64
C THR A 193 -4.69 -3.97 -29.97
N LYS A 194 -3.80 -4.05 -28.97
CA LYS A 194 -2.45 -4.62 -29.16
C LYS A 194 -2.51 -6.10 -29.54
N ALA A 195 -3.37 -6.89 -28.90
CA ALA A 195 -3.58 -8.29 -29.24
C ALA A 195 -4.08 -8.45 -30.68
N MET A 196 -5.05 -7.63 -31.10
CA MET A 196 -5.53 -7.61 -32.49
C MET A 196 -4.42 -7.23 -33.48
N GLN A 197 -3.59 -6.24 -33.15
CA GLN A 197 -2.45 -5.84 -33.97
C GLN A 197 -1.39 -6.95 -34.07
N ALA A 198 -1.10 -7.63 -32.96
CA ALA A 198 -0.17 -8.77 -32.93
C ALA A 198 -0.70 -9.95 -33.77
N ASN A 199 -1.99 -10.26 -33.68
CA ASN A 199 -2.62 -11.29 -34.51
C ASN A 199 -2.51 -10.94 -36.00
N LEU A 200 -2.78 -9.68 -36.38
CA LEU A 200 -2.66 -9.25 -37.78
C LEU A 200 -1.21 -9.33 -38.29
N GLN A 201 -0.24 -8.98 -37.45
CA GLN A 201 1.18 -9.16 -37.77
C GLN A 201 1.56 -10.64 -37.89
N GLY A 202 1.03 -11.50 -37.00
CA GLY A 202 1.17 -12.95 -37.07
C GLY A 202 0.62 -13.53 -38.37
N ASP A 203 -0.59 -13.15 -38.76
CA ASP A 203 -1.24 -13.59 -40.01
C ASP A 203 -0.45 -13.15 -41.25
N LEU A 204 0.08 -11.92 -41.25
CA LEU A 204 0.93 -11.43 -42.34
C LEU A 204 2.27 -12.19 -42.42
N LEU A 205 2.86 -12.54 -41.28
CA LEU A 205 4.07 -13.36 -41.22
C LEU A 205 3.79 -14.79 -41.67
N ALA A 206 2.69 -15.40 -41.25
CA ALA A 206 2.27 -16.73 -41.68
C ALA A 206 2.07 -16.77 -43.20
N LYS A 207 1.37 -15.79 -43.79
CA LYS A 207 1.22 -15.68 -45.26
C LYS A 207 2.55 -15.49 -45.99
N ARG A 208 3.50 -14.75 -45.40
CA ARG A 208 4.86 -14.63 -45.97
C ARG A 208 5.65 -15.93 -45.90
N MET A 209 5.39 -16.78 -44.91
CA MET A 209 6.04 -18.09 -44.77
C MET A 209 5.42 -19.16 -45.69
N GLU A 210 4.13 -19.08 -45.98
CA GLU A 210 3.45 -19.98 -46.93
C GLU A 210 3.77 -19.65 -48.41
N ALA A 211 4.08 -18.39 -48.72
CA ALA A 211 4.43 -17.96 -50.07
C ALA A 211 5.66 -18.68 -50.69
N PRO A 212 6.79 -18.88 -49.99
CA PRO A 212 7.91 -19.66 -50.53
C PRO A 212 7.58 -21.15 -50.68
N GLU A 213 6.75 -21.72 -49.81
CA GLU A 213 6.35 -23.13 -49.91
C GLU A 213 5.47 -23.39 -51.15
N GLN A 214 4.58 -22.45 -51.49
CA GLN A 214 3.84 -22.49 -52.75
C GLN A 214 4.72 -22.24 -53.98
N LEU A 215 5.76 -21.42 -53.85
CA LEU A 215 6.72 -21.18 -54.93
C LEU A 215 7.55 -22.45 -55.19
N ASP A 216 8.02 -23.11 -54.13
CA ASP A 216 8.81 -24.34 -54.16
C ASP A 216 7.99 -25.50 -54.75
N ALA A 217 6.73 -25.65 -54.33
CA ALA A 217 5.78 -26.63 -54.90
C ALA A 217 5.48 -26.34 -56.39
N ALA A 218 5.33 -25.07 -56.78
CA ALA A 218 5.15 -24.68 -58.18
C ALA A 218 6.42 -24.97 -59.01
N THR A 219 7.62 -24.76 -58.48
CA THR A 219 8.86 -25.15 -59.17
C THR A 219 9.04 -26.66 -59.27
N GLN A 220 8.70 -27.44 -58.24
CA GLN A 220 8.76 -28.91 -58.30
C GLN A 220 7.83 -29.47 -59.37
N THR A 221 6.59 -28.98 -59.45
CA THR A 221 5.63 -29.41 -60.48
C THR A 221 6.05 -29.02 -61.90
N VAL A 222 6.79 -27.91 -62.08
CA VAL A 222 7.37 -27.53 -63.38
C VAL A 222 8.56 -28.43 -63.75
N VAL A 223 9.38 -28.84 -62.77
CA VAL A 223 10.49 -29.78 -62.98
C VAL A 223 9.94 -31.17 -63.36
N GLU A 224 8.97 -31.71 -62.63
CA GLU A 224 8.33 -33.01 -62.96
C GLU A 224 7.66 -32.99 -64.35
N LYS A 225 7.01 -31.88 -64.73
CA LYS A 225 6.44 -31.71 -66.08
C LYS A 225 7.50 -31.63 -67.19
N ARG A 226 8.71 -31.14 -66.89
CA ARG A 226 9.82 -31.13 -67.84
C ARG A 226 10.47 -32.50 -67.96
N GLU A 227 10.59 -33.25 -66.87
CA GLU A 227 11.12 -34.62 -66.88
C GLU A 227 10.19 -35.59 -67.60
N SER A 228 8.88 -35.50 -67.39
CA SER A 228 7.88 -36.29 -68.13
C SER A 228 7.84 -35.95 -69.63
N LYS A 229 8.10 -34.70 -70.02
CA LYS A 229 8.20 -34.31 -71.44
C LYS A 229 9.53 -34.74 -72.09
N ALA A 230 10.60 -34.87 -71.30
CA ALA A 230 11.89 -35.39 -71.76
C ALA A 230 11.86 -36.91 -71.95
N THR A 231 11.16 -37.66 -71.08
CA THR A 231 10.98 -39.11 -71.27
C THR A 231 10.07 -39.44 -72.45
N GLU A 232 9.07 -38.60 -72.74
CA GLU A 232 8.20 -38.76 -73.91
C GLU A 232 8.94 -38.51 -75.25
N THR A 233 9.94 -37.62 -75.28
CA THR A 233 10.78 -37.39 -76.48
C THR A 233 11.87 -38.45 -76.70
N VAL A 234 12.29 -39.15 -75.65
CA VAL A 234 13.25 -40.27 -75.76
C VAL A 234 12.57 -41.56 -76.27
N CYS A 235 11.30 -41.81 -75.94
CA CYS A 235 10.56 -42.98 -76.44
C CYS A 235 10.16 -42.91 -77.92
N VAL A 236 10.17 -41.73 -78.56
CA VAL A 236 9.89 -41.59 -80.00
C VAL A 236 11.14 -41.85 -80.86
N SER A 237 12.34 -41.84 -80.27
CA SER A 237 13.61 -41.93 -81.02
C SER A 237 14.21 -43.35 -81.08
N THR A 238 13.59 -44.36 -80.47
CA THR A 238 14.05 -45.76 -80.46
C THR A 238 13.14 -46.72 -81.23
N SER A 239 12.35 -46.20 -82.18
CA SER A 239 11.52 -47.01 -83.08
C SER A 239 11.81 -46.66 -84.54
N THR A 240 13.03 -46.91 -85.02
CA THR A 240 13.36 -47.04 -86.45
C THR A 240 14.80 -47.54 -86.61
N ALA A 241 14.98 -48.85 -86.49
CA ALA A 241 16.14 -49.55 -87.03
C ALA A 241 15.66 -50.91 -87.54
N GLU A 242 14.96 -50.89 -88.68
CA GLU A 242 14.68 -52.10 -89.43
C GLU A 242 15.96 -52.59 -90.12
N VAL A 243 16.21 -53.87 -89.90
CA VAL A 243 17.26 -54.70 -90.47
C VAL A 243 16.92 -54.97 -91.94
N GLN A 244 17.80 -54.55 -92.86
CA GLN A 244 17.89 -55.12 -94.21
C GLN A 244 19.12 -56.03 -94.26
N THR A 245 18.90 -57.33 -94.25
CA THR A 245 19.84 -58.33 -94.75
C THR A 245 19.49 -58.65 -96.19
N LEU A 246 20.43 -58.42 -97.10
CA LEU A 246 20.39 -58.81 -98.51
C LEU A 246 21.58 -59.73 -98.76
N ASP A 247 21.34 -60.71 -99.63
CA ASP A 247 22.03 -61.99 -99.81
C ASP A 247 23.49 -61.93 -100.28
N ASP A 248 24.25 -62.97 -99.91
CA ASP A 248 25.00 -63.85 -100.84
C ASP A 248 25.28 -65.22 -100.17
#